data_AF-A0A7X7J4G9-F1
#
_entry.id   AF-A0A7X7J4G9-F1
#
_cell.length_a   1.000
_cell.length_b   1.000
_cell.length_c   1.000
_cell.angle_alpha   90.00
_cell.angle_beta   90.00
_cell.angle_gamma   90.00
#
_symmetry.space_group_name_H-M   'P 1'
#
loop_
_entity.id
_entity.type
_entity.pdbx_description
1 polymer ?
#
loop_
_entity_poly.entity_id
_entity_poly.type
_entity_poly.pdbx_seq_one_letter_code
_entity_poly.pdbx_strand_id
1 'polypeptide(L)'
;AAPAPYLGDRSAYYGGSLSYDIYLRYTDGVVYPAVVLNAGTMSLYYDAPSPPLNIWTSLSIPLVETGWRVSGSQQPATLADFVSVLANLQGLYIYTEWHTGADDTNLDNVKLKSGSCSFVPDYDHDCDVDVDDFGDFQVCASSPGISLAPGCEDKDFDADNDVDQSDFAVFQRCVSGDGVPADPNCAD
;
A
#
# COMPACT_ATOMS: atom_id res chain seq x y z
N ALA A 1 -18.95 -6.67 1.77
CA ALA A 1 -17.76 -6.44 0.93
C ALA A 1 -17.94 -5.13 0.17
N ALA A 2 -16.87 -4.37 0.00
CA ALA A 2 -16.85 -3.14 -0.78
C ALA A 2 -17.19 -3.39 -2.26
N PRO A 3 -17.65 -2.38 -3.01
CA PRO A 3 -17.93 -2.48 -4.43
C PRO A 3 -16.68 -2.78 -5.27
N ALA A 4 -16.86 -3.31 -6.48
CA ALA A 4 -15.78 -3.71 -7.40
C ALA A 4 -14.66 -2.67 -7.62
N PRO A 5 -14.91 -1.34 -7.66
CA PRO A 5 -13.85 -0.33 -7.74
C PRO A 5 -12.84 -0.34 -6.58
N TYR A 6 -13.10 -1.03 -5.47
CA TYR A 6 -12.17 -1.18 -4.35
C TYR A 6 -11.44 -2.54 -4.36
N LEU A 7 -11.67 -3.39 -5.36
CA LEU A 7 -11.20 -4.78 -5.42
C LEU A 7 -10.33 -5.05 -6.66
N GLY A 8 -9.58 -6.14 -6.63
CA GLY A 8 -8.55 -6.48 -7.61
C GLY A 8 -7.17 -6.07 -7.11
N ASP A 9 -6.27 -5.73 -8.04
CA ASP A 9 -4.92 -5.29 -7.68
C ASP A 9 -4.94 -3.89 -7.04
N ARG A 10 -4.52 -3.81 -5.78
CA ARG A 10 -4.43 -2.58 -4.99
C ARG A 10 -3.03 -2.38 -4.43
N SER A 11 -2.00 -2.94 -5.07
CA SER A 11 -0.61 -2.79 -4.63
C SER A 11 -0.13 -1.34 -4.60
N ALA A 12 -0.57 -0.51 -5.55
CA ALA A 12 -0.35 0.96 -5.54
C ALA A 12 -0.89 1.72 -4.31
N TYR A 13 -1.68 1.04 -3.45
CA TYR A 13 -2.17 1.62 -2.19
C TYR A 13 -1.34 1.20 -0.97
N TYR A 14 -0.36 0.32 -1.14
CA TYR A 14 0.64 0.03 -0.11
C TYR A 14 1.37 1.32 0.29
N GLY A 15 1.66 1.49 1.58
CA GLY A 15 2.19 2.76 2.14
C GLY A 15 1.14 3.88 2.26
N GLY A 16 -0.07 3.68 1.74
CA GLY A 16 -1.18 4.62 1.76
C GLY A 16 -2.12 4.44 2.93
N SER A 17 -3.41 4.75 2.70
CA SER A 17 -4.44 4.56 3.72
C SER A 17 -5.83 4.29 3.14
N LEU A 18 -6.63 3.52 3.89
CA LEU A 18 -8.08 3.50 3.76
C LEU A 18 -8.66 4.53 4.73
N SER A 19 -9.24 5.60 4.20
CA SER A 19 -9.92 6.63 5.00
C SER A 19 -11.43 6.59 4.81
N TYR A 20 -12.18 6.84 5.89
CA TYR A 20 -13.63 6.95 5.87
C TYR A 20 -14.12 7.74 7.08
N ASP A 21 -15.32 8.34 6.96
CA ASP A 21 -16.01 8.97 8.07
C ASP A 21 -17.04 8.01 8.64
N ILE A 22 -17.11 7.94 9.97
CA ILE A 22 -18.05 7.09 10.69
C ILE A 22 -18.77 7.89 11.77
N TYR A 23 -20.07 7.61 11.93
CA TYR A 23 -20.90 8.14 12.99
C TYR A 23 -21.62 7.00 13.69
N LEU A 24 -21.37 6.85 14.99
CA LEU A 24 -21.94 5.82 15.85
C LEU A 24 -22.92 6.42 16.85
N ARG A 25 -24.06 5.75 17.07
CA ARG A 25 -24.99 6.08 18.17
C ARG A 25 -24.82 5.20 19.40
N TYR A 26 -24.29 3.99 19.22
CA TYR A 26 -24.13 2.99 20.25
C TYR A 26 -22.74 2.36 20.18
N THR A 27 -22.18 1.99 21.34
CA THR A 27 -20.94 1.21 21.45
C THR A 27 -20.94 0.48 22.78
N ASP A 28 -20.37 -0.73 22.82
CA ASP A 28 -20.06 -1.45 24.07
C ASP A 28 -18.65 -1.13 24.60
N GLY A 29 -17.88 -0.30 23.89
CA GLY A 29 -16.53 0.12 24.26
C GLY A 29 -15.45 -0.96 24.06
N VAL A 30 -15.78 -2.06 23.37
CA VAL A 30 -14.85 -3.14 23.06
C VAL A 30 -14.06 -2.80 21.78
N VAL A 31 -12.81 -3.26 21.73
CA VAL A 31 -11.96 -3.17 20.53
C VAL A 31 -12.38 -4.29 19.58
N TYR A 32 -12.82 -3.91 18.39
CA TYR A 32 -13.17 -4.82 17.31
C TYR A 32 -12.25 -4.61 16.10
N PRO A 33 -12.16 -5.61 15.21
CA PRO A 33 -11.63 -5.39 13.88
C PRO A 33 -12.42 -4.27 13.22
N ALA A 34 -11.75 -3.19 12.85
CA ALA A 34 -12.36 -2.08 12.13
C ALA A 34 -12.39 -2.35 10.62
N VAL A 35 -11.34 -3.00 10.12
CA VAL A 35 -11.19 -3.31 8.69
C VAL A 35 -10.68 -4.73 8.52
N VAL A 36 -11.21 -5.41 7.51
CA VAL A 36 -10.71 -6.70 7.04
C VAL A 36 -10.42 -6.61 5.54
N LEU A 37 -9.21 -7.04 5.16
CA LEU A 37 -8.80 -7.26 3.78
C LEU A 37 -8.76 -8.78 3.54
N ASN A 38 -9.33 -9.23 2.44
CA ASN A 38 -9.42 -10.65 2.09
C ASN A 38 -8.98 -10.86 0.64
N ALA A 39 -8.05 -11.81 0.44
CA ALA A 39 -7.58 -12.27 -0.86
C ALA A 39 -7.99 -13.72 -1.12
N GLY A 40 -9.21 -14.09 -0.70
CA GLY A 40 -9.73 -15.46 -0.81
C GLY A 40 -9.21 -16.38 0.30
N THR A 41 -7.97 -16.87 0.15
CA THR A 41 -7.37 -17.85 1.11
C THR A 41 -6.79 -17.20 2.36
N MET A 42 -6.46 -15.91 2.30
CA MET A 42 -5.89 -15.14 3.40
C MET A 42 -6.74 -13.92 3.70
N SER A 43 -6.89 -13.62 4.98
CA SER A 43 -7.52 -12.38 5.46
C SER A 43 -6.64 -11.71 6.51
N LEU A 44 -6.46 -10.41 6.36
CA LEU A 44 -5.81 -9.56 7.35
C LEU A 44 -6.86 -8.66 8.00
N TYR A 45 -6.72 -8.42 9.29
CA TYR A 45 -7.60 -7.52 10.01
C TYR A 45 -6.82 -6.47 10.79
N TYR A 46 -7.43 -5.30 10.94
CA TYR A 46 -6.89 -4.18 11.71
C TYR A 46 -7.84 -3.85 12.85
N ASP A 47 -7.36 -3.90 14.08
CA ASP A 47 -8.12 -3.51 15.26
C ASP A 47 -8.03 -1.99 15.47
N ALA A 48 -9.16 -1.34 15.74
CA ALA A 48 -9.19 0.07 16.13
C ALA A 48 -10.01 0.23 17.42
N PRO A 49 -9.77 1.29 18.22
CA PRO A 49 -10.70 1.64 19.30
C PRO A 49 -12.03 2.14 18.71
N SER A 50 -13.12 1.92 19.46
CA SER A 50 -14.43 2.47 19.08
C SER A 50 -14.36 4.00 18.95
N PRO A 51 -14.87 4.58 17.86
CA PRO A 51 -15.06 6.02 17.72
C PRO A 51 -15.95 6.62 18.82
N PRO A 52 -15.82 7.93 19.12
CA PRO A 52 -16.74 8.66 19.99
C PRO A 52 -18.19 8.62 19.50
N LEU A 53 -19.13 8.58 20.44
CA LEU A 53 -20.56 8.56 20.13
C LEU A 53 -21.09 9.92 19.70
N ASN A 54 -22.05 9.88 18.77
CA ASN A 54 -22.84 11.02 18.28
C ASN A 54 -22.01 12.15 17.63
N ILE A 55 -20.81 11.85 17.15
CA ILE A 55 -19.92 12.79 16.46
C ILE A 55 -19.35 12.09 15.21
N TRP A 56 -19.37 12.78 14.07
CA TRP A 56 -18.69 12.30 12.87
C TRP A 56 -17.19 12.27 13.12
N THR A 57 -16.59 11.09 12.94
CA THR A 57 -15.17 10.85 13.17
C THR A 57 -14.53 10.33 11.90
N SER A 58 -13.46 10.99 11.44
CA SER A 58 -12.66 10.48 10.33
C SER A 58 -11.66 9.44 10.84
N LEU A 59 -11.71 8.23 10.29
CA LEU A 59 -10.72 7.19 10.50
C LEU A 59 -9.81 7.09 9.28
N SER A 60 -8.54 6.79 9.53
CA SER A 60 -7.51 6.59 8.51
C SER A 60 -6.68 5.38 8.89
N ILE A 61 -6.97 4.25 8.25
CA ILE A 61 -6.30 2.97 8.52
C ILE A 61 -5.09 2.86 7.58
N PRO A 62 -3.86 2.73 8.11
CA PRO A 62 -2.67 2.65 7.28
C PRO A 62 -2.63 1.33 6.51
N LEU A 63 -2.25 1.40 5.23
CA LEU A 63 -2.11 0.23 4.35
C LEU A 63 -0.65 -0.22 4.30
N VAL A 64 -0.14 -0.62 5.46
CA VAL A 64 1.16 -1.27 5.69
C VAL A 64 0.94 -2.43 6.65
N GLU A 65 1.86 -3.40 6.71
CA GLU A 65 1.73 -4.60 7.55
C GLU A 65 1.66 -4.28 9.05
N THR A 66 2.33 -3.20 9.47
CA THR A 66 2.39 -2.79 10.87
C THR A 66 0.99 -2.48 11.42
N GLY A 67 0.59 -3.22 12.46
CA GLY A 67 -0.71 -3.10 13.12
C GLY A 67 -1.78 -4.05 12.59
N TRP A 68 -1.55 -4.71 11.45
CA TRP A 68 -2.43 -5.73 10.92
C TRP A 68 -2.08 -7.12 11.45
N ARG A 69 -3.08 -8.00 11.47
CA ARG A 69 -2.95 -9.38 11.94
C ARG A 69 -3.56 -10.37 10.96
N VAL A 70 -2.99 -11.57 10.91
CA VAL A 70 -3.53 -12.68 10.12
C VAL A 70 -4.74 -13.28 10.84
N SER A 71 -5.87 -13.34 10.12
CA SER A 71 -7.11 -13.91 10.63
C SER A 71 -6.92 -15.40 10.95
N GLY A 72 -7.41 -15.84 12.12
CA GLY A 72 -7.32 -17.24 12.56
C GLY A 72 -6.04 -17.63 13.30
N SER A 73 -4.93 -16.89 13.12
CA SER A 73 -3.68 -17.12 13.89
C SER A 73 -3.34 -15.99 14.86
N GLN A 74 -3.94 -14.80 14.69
CA GLN A 74 -3.67 -13.56 15.44
C GLN A 74 -2.22 -13.08 15.41
N GLN A 75 -1.36 -13.73 14.61
CA GLN A 75 0.01 -13.31 14.41
C GLN A 75 0.02 -11.95 13.68
N PRO A 76 1.00 -11.08 13.96
CA PRO A 76 1.23 -9.89 13.15
C PRO A 76 1.36 -10.28 11.67
N ALA A 77 0.78 -9.48 10.77
CA ALA A 77 1.00 -9.63 9.35
C ALA A 77 2.47 -9.33 9.02
N THR A 78 3.05 -10.11 8.12
CA THR A 78 4.35 -9.78 7.53
C THR A 78 4.16 -8.87 6.31
N LEU A 79 5.24 -8.24 5.85
CA LEU A 79 5.26 -7.50 4.58
C LEU A 79 4.72 -8.38 3.46
N ALA A 80 5.26 -9.59 3.30
CA ALA A 80 4.86 -10.55 2.27
C ALA A 80 3.36 -10.90 2.33
N ASP A 81 2.79 -11.06 3.53
CA ASP A 81 1.35 -11.29 3.68
C ASP A 81 0.55 -10.09 3.17
N PHE A 82 0.93 -8.89 3.59
CA PHE A 82 0.19 -7.68 3.30
C PHE A 82 0.15 -7.37 1.80
N VAL A 83 1.30 -7.43 1.16
CA VAL A 83 1.44 -7.15 -0.27
C VAL A 83 0.71 -8.21 -1.11
N SER A 84 0.79 -9.49 -0.71
CA SER A 84 0.04 -10.55 -1.38
C SER A 84 -1.47 -10.35 -1.28
N VAL A 85 -1.98 -9.79 -0.18
CA VAL A 85 -3.40 -9.48 -0.05
C VAL A 85 -3.83 -8.30 -0.92
N LEU A 86 -2.99 -7.26 -1.04
CA LEU A 86 -3.30 -6.11 -1.87
C LEU A 86 -3.25 -6.43 -3.37
N ALA A 87 -2.29 -7.25 -3.82
CA ALA A 87 -2.15 -7.65 -5.23
C ALA A 87 -3.38 -8.40 -5.77
N ASN A 88 -4.19 -9.01 -4.90
CA ASN A 88 -5.42 -9.70 -5.31
C ASN A 88 -6.53 -9.54 -4.27
N LEU A 89 -6.93 -8.30 -4.01
CA LEU A 89 -7.93 -7.98 -3.02
C LEU A 89 -9.33 -8.39 -3.49
N GLN A 90 -9.85 -9.49 -2.96
CA GLN A 90 -11.18 -10.03 -3.29
C GLN A 90 -12.28 -9.49 -2.38
N GLY A 91 -11.91 -8.99 -1.20
CA GLY A 91 -12.86 -8.38 -0.27
C GLY A 91 -12.23 -7.33 0.61
N LEU A 92 -12.88 -6.16 0.69
CA LEU A 92 -12.61 -5.13 1.67
C LEU A 92 -13.87 -4.94 2.52
N TYR A 93 -13.72 -4.99 3.83
CA TYR A 93 -14.83 -4.89 4.78
C TYR A 93 -14.49 -3.82 5.82
N ILE A 94 -15.41 -2.87 6.01
CA ILE A 94 -15.39 -1.95 7.14
C ILE A 94 -16.45 -2.46 8.11
N TYR A 95 -16.04 -2.77 9.33
CA TYR A 95 -16.94 -3.30 10.35
C TYR A 95 -17.64 -2.15 11.07
N THR A 96 -18.96 -2.20 11.04
CA THR A 96 -19.86 -1.17 11.58
C THR A 96 -20.66 -1.66 12.78
N GLU A 97 -20.39 -2.87 13.27
CA GLU A 97 -21.01 -3.44 14.47
C GLU A 97 -20.07 -3.27 15.65
N TRP A 98 -20.26 -2.20 16.43
CA TRP A 98 -19.48 -1.93 17.64
C TRP A 98 -20.31 -2.13 18.91
N HIS A 99 -21.42 -2.86 18.77
CA HIS A 99 -22.40 -3.08 19.82
C HIS A 99 -23.14 -4.40 19.57
N THR A 100 -23.33 -5.19 20.63
CA THR A 100 -24.20 -6.38 20.57
C THR A 100 -25.67 -5.94 20.65
N GLY A 101 -26.36 -5.84 19.51
CA GLY A 101 -27.79 -5.49 19.45
C GLY A 101 -28.17 -4.75 18.17
N ALA A 102 -29.29 -4.03 18.20
CA ALA A 102 -29.59 -3.07 17.13
C ALA A 102 -28.54 -1.97 17.15
N ASP A 103 -27.98 -1.66 15.99
CA ASP A 103 -26.96 -0.63 15.82
C ASP A 103 -27.41 0.39 14.77
N ASP A 104 -26.95 1.62 14.90
CA ASP A 104 -27.16 2.70 13.94
C ASP A 104 -25.81 3.36 13.67
N THR A 105 -25.16 2.82 12.65
CA THR A 105 -23.86 3.25 12.16
C THR A 105 -24.03 3.86 10.78
N ASN A 106 -23.48 5.06 10.60
CA ASN A 106 -23.47 5.75 9.33
C ASN A 106 -22.02 5.84 8.84
N LEU A 107 -21.81 5.59 7.54
CA LEU A 107 -20.51 5.65 6.89
C LEU A 107 -20.58 6.64 5.71
N ASP A 108 -19.53 7.44 5.55
CA ASP A 108 -19.39 8.36 4.42
C ASP A 108 -17.90 8.52 4.02
N ASN A 109 -17.65 9.17 2.88
CA ASN A 109 -16.32 9.59 2.42
C ASN A 109 -15.25 8.47 2.34
N VAL A 110 -15.66 7.25 2.01
CA VAL A 110 -14.75 6.10 1.88
C VAL A 110 -13.80 6.27 0.70
N LYS A 111 -12.49 6.30 0.97
CA LYS A 111 -11.44 6.52 -0.03
C LYS A 111 -10.23 5.66 0.27
N LEU A 112 -9.68 5.04 -0.78
CA LEU A 112 -8.30 4.58 -0.76
C LEU A 112 -7.41 5.74 -1.21
N LYS A 113 -6.36 6.01 -0.45
CA LYS A 113 -5.32 6.98 -0.78
C LYS A 113 -4.04 6.19 -1.02
N SER A 114 -3.42 6.38 -2.18
CA SER A 114 -2.13 5.77 -2.46
C SER A 114 -1.09 6.22 -1.44
N GLY A 115 -0.12 5.35 -1.18
CA GLY A 115 1.09 5.75 -0.49
C GLY A 115 1.84 6.75 -1.35
N SER A 116 2.58 7.66 -0.73
CA SER A 116 3.72 8.25 -1.41
C SER A 116 4.90 7.31 -1.17
N CYS A 117 4.96 6.17 -1.87
CA CYS A 117 6.27 5.61 -2.17
C CYS A 117 6.87 6.54 -3.21
N SER A 118 7.89 7.28 -2.78
CA SER A 118 8.71 8.07 -3.67
C SER A 118 10.12 7.77 -3.22
N PHE A 119 10.60 6.63 -3.68
CA PHE A 119 11.99 6.22 -3.55
C PHE A 119 12.47 5.90 -4.95
N VAL A 120 13.70 6.29 -5.27
CA VAL A 120 14.27 5.96 -6.58
C VAL A 120 14.71 4.50 -6.52
N PRO A 121 14.37 3.62 -7.49
CA PRO A 121 13.90 3.90 -8.86
C PRO A 121 12.41 3.63 -9.16
N ASP A 122 11.49 3.80 -8.21
CA ASP A 122 10.04 3.81 -8.48
C ASP A 122 9.68 5.14 -9.18
N TYR A 123 9.59 5.11 -10.52
CA TYR A 123 9.42 6.26 -11.38
C TYR A 123 7.95 6.55 -11.73
N ASP A 124 7.11 5.52 -11.77
CA ASP A 124 5.68 5.68 -12.06
C ASP A 124 4.82 5.86 -10.78
N HIS A 125 5.46 5.73 -9.61
CA HIS A 125 4.93 5.99 -8.27
C HIS A 125 3.82 5.04 -7.85
N ASP A 126 3.96 3.76 -8.20
CA ASP A 126 3.02 2.72 -7.83
C ASP A 126 3.52 1.78 -6.70
N CYS A 127 4.63 2.16 -6.06
CA CYS A 127 5.25 1.52 -4.91
C CYS A 127 6.02 0.22 -5.20
N ASP A 128 6.11 -0.23 -6.44
CA ASP A 128 7.00 -1.32 -6.83
C ASP A 128 8.11 -0.86 -7.78
N VAL A 129 9.00 -1.78 -8.15
CA VAL A 129 9.98 -1.53 -9.20
C VAL A 129 9.89 -2.69 -10.17
N ASP A 130 9.44 -2.41 -11.39
CA ASP A 130 9.15 -3.46 -12.36
C ASP A 130 9.46 -3.07 -13.83
N VAL A 131 8.71 -3.61 -14.78
CA VAL A 131 8.89 -3.34 -16.22
C VAL A 131 8.45 -1.93 -16.60
N ASP A 132 7.50 -1.33 -15.89
CA ASP A 132 7.02 0.02 -16.14
C ASP A 132 8.09 1.04 -15.70
N ASP A 133 8.73 0.86 -14.53
CA ASP A 133 9.91 1.65 -14.13
C ASP A 133 11.12 1.45 -15.02
N PHE A 134 11.34 0.21 -15.47
CA PHE A 134 12.40 -0.06 -16.44
C PHE A 134 12.13 0.68 -17.75
N GLY A 135 10.85 0.87 -18.09
CA GLY A 135 10.37 1.71 -19.18
C GLY A 135 10.91 3.14 -19.11
N ASP A 136 10.95 3.72 -17.92
CA ASP A 136 11.48 5.06 -17.67
C ASP A 136 13.01 5.09 -17.54
N PHE A 137 13.61 4.08 -16.92
CA PHE A 137 15.06 3.94 -16.83
C PHE A 137 15.73 3.85 -18.21
N GLN A 138 15.21 2.99 -19.10
CA GLN A 138 15.83 2.71 -20.40
C GLN A 138 15.86 3.93 -21.34
N VAL A 139 15.02 4.95 -21.11
CA VAL A 139 15.02 6.19 -21.91
C VAL A 139 16.34 6.95 -21.75
N CYS A 140 16.98 6.80 -20.59
CA CYS A 140 18.26 7.43 -20.26
C CYS A 140 19.47 6.52 -20.52
N ALA A 141 19.24 5.22 -20.71
CA ALA A 141 20.32 4.25 -20.89
C ALA A 141 21.25 4.62 -22.07
N SER A 142 22.54 4.56 -21.79
CA SER A 142 23.63 4.96 -22.65
C SER A 142 24.78 3.95 -22.58
N SER A 143 25.87 4.21 -23.31
CA SER A 143 27.09 3.41 -23.19
C SER A 143 28.01 4.02 -22.13
N PRO A 144 28.92 3.24 -21.51
CA PRO A 144 29.90 3.78 -20.59
C PRO A 144 30.68 4.96 -21.19
N GLY A 145 30.75 6.06 -20.45
CA GLY A 145 31.36 7.34 -20.79
C GLY A 145 30.53 8.26 -21.69
N ILE A 146 29.29 7.91 -22.01
CA ILE A 146 28.38 8.78 -22.76
C ILE A 146 27.60 9.64 -21.78
N SER A 147 27.94 10.93 -21.70
CA SER A 147 27.33 11.84 -20.74
C SER A 147 25.80 11.77 -20.76
N LEU A 148 25.21 11.68 -19.56
CA LEU A 148 23.76 11.63 -19.37
C LEU A 148 23.06 12.82 -20.08
N ALA A 149 21.87 12.54 -20.63
CA ALA A 149 21.03 13.56 -21.21
C ALA A 149 20.36 14.40 -20.11
N PRO A 150 20.01 15.68 -20.37
CA PRO A 150 19.28 16.49 -19.38
C PRO A 150 17.97 15.79 -18.96
N GLY A 151 17.75 15.66 -17.66
CA GLY A 151 16.60 14.94 -17.10
C GLY A 151 16.85 13.47 -16.76
N CYS A 152 18.10 12.98 -16.90
CA CYS A 152 18.51 11.61 -16.55
C CYS A 152 19.32 11.53 -15.25
N GLU A 153 19.44 12.65 -14.52
CA GLU A 153 20.26 12.74 -13.29
C GLU A 153 19.74 11.84 -12.16
N ASP A 154 18.47 11.41 -12.21
CA ASP A 154 17.83 10.51 -11.25
C ASP A 154 17.98 9.02 -11.62
N LYS A 155 18.71 8.71 -12.71
CA LYS A 155 19.00 7.37 -13.21
C LYS A 155 20.49 7.05 -13.21
N ASP A 156 21.33 8.04 -12.89
CA ASP A 156 22.77 7.93 -12.62
C ASP A 156 22.96 7.61 -11.11
N PHE A 157 22.93 6.32 -10.78
CA PHE A 157 23.00 5.80 -9.42
C PHE A 157 24.41 5.75 -8.86
N ASP A 158 25.43 5.54 -9.70
CA ASP A 158 26.82 5.49 -9.24
C ASP A 158 27.56 6.84 -9.33
N ALA A 159 26.88 7.86 -9.84
CA ALA A 159 27.30 9.25 -9.93
C ALA A 159 28.54 9.47 -10.80
N ASP A 160 28.68 8.68 -11.87
CA ASP A 160 29.78 8.79 -12.83
C ASP A 160 29.48 9.68 -14.06
N ASN A 161 28.28 10.27 -14.08
CA ASN A 161 27.77 11.20 -15.09
C ASN A 161 27.40 10.52 -16.42
N ASP A 162 27.12 9.21 -16.41
CA ASP A 162 26.35 8.53 -17.44
C ASP A 162 25.22 7.67 -16.85
N VAL A 163 24.49 6.95 -17.69
CA VAL A 163 23.47 5.98 -17.25
C VAL A 163 23.76 4.70 -18.01
N ASP A 164 24.44 3.75 -17.39
CA ASP A 164 24.95 2.55 -18.04
C ASP A 164 24.64 1.24 -17.27
N GLN A 165 25.50 0.24 -17.45
CA GLN A 165 25.37 -1.07 -16.83
C GLN A 165 25.59 -1.03 -15.31
N SER A 166 26.35 -0.08 -14.80
CA SER A 166 26.60 0.12 -13.36
C SER A 166 25.35 0.66 -12.67
N ASP A 167 24.65 1.59 -13.31
CA ASP A 167 23.36 2.11 -12.85
C ASP A 167 22.26 1.07 -12.93
N PHE A 168 22.20 0.34 -14.05
CA PHE A 168 21.28 -0.78 -14.17
C PHE A 168 21.55 -1.83 -13.08
N ALA A 169 22.79 -1.95 -12.62
CA ALA A 169 23.13 -2.87 -11.54
C ALA A 169 22.62 -2.45 -10.16
N VAL A 170 22.30 -1.17 -9.97
CA VAL A 170 21.57 -0.66 -8.79
C VAL A 170 20.06 -0.80 -9.01
N PHE A 171 19.54 -0.38 -10.17
CA PHE A 171 18.13 -0.54 -10.55
C PHE A 171 17.64 -1.99 -10.35
N GLN A 172 18.38 -2.98 -10.86
CA GLN A 172 18.02 -4.40 -10.76
C GLN A 172 17.91 -4.92 -9.32
N ARG A 173 18.53 -4.27 -8.33
CA ARG A 173 18.41 -4.66 -6.91
C ARG A 173 17.07 -4.27 -6.33
N CYS A 174 16.48 -3.23 -6.89
CA CYS A 174 15.19 -2.71 -6.51
C CYS A 174 14.04 -3.48 -7.14
N VAL A 175 14.27 -4.10 -8.31
CA VAL A 175 13.24 -4.87 -9.02
C VAL A 175 12.59 -5.90 -8.10
N SER A 176 11.31 -5.68 -7.85
CA SER A 176 10.45 -6.50 -7.01
C SER A 176 9.36 -7.19 -7.84
N GLY A 177 8.96 -6.57 -8.95
CA GLY A 177 7.96 -7.04 -9.90
C GLY A 177 6.56 -6.46 -9.66
N ASP A 178 5.73 -6.49 -10.72
CA ASP A 178 4.35 -6.00 -10.77
C ASP A 178 3.53 -6.37 -9.51
N GLY A 179 3.09 -5.35 -8.81
CA GLY A 179 2.29 -5.42 -7.60
C GLY A 179 3.05 -5.89 -6.36
N VAL A 180 4.37 -6.00 -6.40
CA VAL A 180 5.22 -6.39 -5.26
C VAL A 180 6.00 -5.17 -4.80
N PRO A 181 5.66 -4.55 -3.66
CA PRO A 181 6.40 -3.38 -3.20
C PRO A 181 7.90 -3.62 -3.06
N ALA A 182 8.68 -2.70 -3.64
CA ALA A 182 10.12 -2.76 -3.56
C ALA A 182 10.62 -2.30 -2.18
N ASP A 183 11.82 -2.76 -1.79
CA ASP A 183 12.49 -2.29 -0.57
C ASP A 183 12.92 -0.83 -0.79
N PRO A 184 12.44 0.14 0.02
CA PRO A 184 12.82 1.55 -0.16
C PRO A 184 14.32 1.84 -0.03
N ASN A 185 15.11 0.90 0.52
CA ASN A 185 16.56 1.01 0.69
C ASN A 185 17.33 0.09 -0.28
N CYS A 186 16.69 -0.45 -1.32
CA CYS A 186 17.31 -1.35 -2.30
C CYS A 186 18.49 -0.74 -3.07
N ALA A 187 18.54 0.61 -3.14
CA ALA A 187 19.55 1.37 -3.85
C ALA A 187 20.76 1.79 -2.98
N ASP A 188 20.75 1.49 -1.68
CA ASP A 188 21.82 1.82 -0.72
C ASP A 188 23.03 0.87 -0.77
#